data_AF-A1YGH1-F1
#
_entry.id   AF-A1YGH1-F1
#
_cell.length_a   1.000
_cell.length_b   1.000
_cell.length_c   1.000
_cell.angle_alpha   90.00
_cell.angle_beta   90.00
_cell.angle_gamma   90.00
#
_symmetry.space_group_name_H-M   'P 1'
#
loop_
_entity.id
_entity.type
_entity.pdbx_description
1 polymer ?
#
loop_
_entity_poly.entity_id
_entity_poly.type
_entity_poly.pdbx_seq_one_letter_code
_entity_poly.pdbx_strand_id
1 'polypeptide(L)' 'AKIDILLVGDVTVGYLADTVQKLFANIAEVTITISDMKEAAALLDDCVFNMVLLKVPSSLSAEELEAIKL' A
#
# COMPACT_ATOMS: atom_id res chain seq x y z
N ALA A 1 16.04 13.55 3.35
CA ALA A 1 15.11 12.79 4.22
C ALA A 1 14.75 11.50 3.50
N LYS A 2 14.42 10.42 4.23
CA LYS A 2 13.98 9.15 3.65
C LYS A 2 12.51 8.94 3.98
N ILE A 3 11.73 8.46 3.02
CA ILE A 3 10.33 8.09 3.20
C ILE A 3 10.15 6.64 2.77
N ASP A 4 9.73 5.81 3.73
CA ASP A 4 9.40 4.42 3.51
C ASP A 4 7.88 4.29 3.35
N ILE A 5 7.44 3.78 2.20
CA ILE A 5 6.02 3.69 1.81
C ILE A 5 5.67 2.23 1.53
N LEU A 6 4.58 1.76 2.16
CA LEU A 6 3.98 0.46 1.86
C LEU A 6 2.76 0.64 0.96
N LEU A 7 2.80 0.05 -0.24
CA LEU A 7 1.66 -0.02 -1.16
C LEU A 7 1.04 -1.42 -1.07
N VAL A 8 -0.22 -1.49 -0.66
CA VAL A 8 -0.94 -2.75 -0.44
C VAL A 8 -2.06 -2.88 -1.45
N GLY A 9 -2.12 -3.99 -2.18
CA GLY A 9 -3.21 -4.22 -3.13
C GLY A 9 -2.95 -5.37 -4.08
N ASP A 10 -3.79 -5.48 -5.12
CA ASP A 10 -3.56 -6.41 -6.22
C ASP A 10 -2.37 -5.98 -7.11
N VAL A 11 -2.08 -6.79 -8.13
CA VAL A 11 -0.96 -6.60 -9.07
C VAL A 11 -0.92 -5.22 -9.74
N THR A 12 -2.04 -4.50 -9.81
CA THR A 12 -2.10 -3.17 -10.44
C THR A 12 -1.58 -2.06 -9.54
N VAL A 13 -1.33 -2.33 -8.24
CA VAL A 13 -0.71 -1.36 -7.33
C VAL A 13 0.70 -0.98 -7.78
N GLY A 14 1.37 -1.83 -8.57
CA GLY A 14 2.67 -1.51 -9.19
C GLY A 14 2.63 -0.25 -10.06
N TYR A 15 1.50 0.07 -10.70
CA TYR A 15 1.36 1.31 -11.49
C TYR A 15 1.41 2.58 -10.62
N LEU A 16 1.07 2.47 -9.33
CA LEU A 16 1.13 3.59 -8.39
C LEU A 16 2.56 3.87 -7.93
N ALA A 17 3.43 2.85 -7.90
CA ALA A 17 4.80 2.98 -7.40
C ALA A 17 5.60 4.05 -8.15
N ASP A 18 5.58 4.01 -9.49
CA ASP A 18 6.25 5.00 -10.33
C ASP A 18 5.74 6.42 -10.09
N THR A 19 4.43 6.56 -9.88
CA THR A 19 3.78 7.86 -9.64
C THR A 19 4.19 8.42 -8.28
N VAL A 20 4.16 7.59 -7.24
CA VAL A 20 4.57 7.94 -5.88
C VAL A 20 6.05 8.30 -5.87
N GLN A 21 6.90 7.53 -6.53
CA GLN A 21 8.34 7.80 -6.60
C GLN A 21 8.61 9.16 -7.25
N LYS A 22 7.93 9.48 -8.36
CA LYS A 22 8.04 10.79 -9.04
C LYS A 22 7.54 11.95 -8.17
N LEU A 23 6.46 11.75 -7.41
CA LEU A 23 5.88 12.79 -6.54
C LEU A 23 6.89 13.29 -5.50
N PHE A 24 7.68 12.38 -4.93
CA PHE A 24 8.61 12.68 -3.86
C PHE A 24 10.07 12.84 -4.30
N ALA A 25 10.39 12.58 -5.58
CA ALA A 25 11.75 12.55 -6.11
C ALA A 25 12.59 13.81 -5.77
N ASN A 26 11.96 14.98 -5.67
CA ASN A 26 12.63 16.25 -5.39
C ASN A 26 12.67 16.60 -3.88
N ILE A 27 12.01 15.82 -3.03
CA ILE A 27 11.79 16.12 -1.61
C ILE A 27 12.60 15.16 -0.74
N ALA A 28 12.61 13.88 -1.11
CA ALA A 28 13.18 12.82 -0.29
C ALA A 28 13.58 11.62 -1.14
N GLU A 29 14.51 10.83 -0.60
CA GLU A 29 14.73 9.48 -1.07
C GLU A 29 13.52 8.62 -0.66
N VAL A 30 12.94 7.89 -1.61
CA VAL A 30 11.74 7.08 -1.37
C VAL A 30 12.02 5.62 -1.60
N THR A 31 11.71 4.81 -0.59
CA THR A 31 11.65 3.34 -0.70
C THR A 31 10.18 2.93 -0.74
N ILE A 32 9.81 2.17 -1.76
CA ILE A 32 8.45 1.67 -1.94
C ILE A 32 8.49 0.16 -1.81
N THR A 33 7.75 -0.36 -0.83
CA THR A 33 7.47 -1.78 -0.68
C THR A 33 6.08 -2.05 -1.23
N ILE A 34 5.96 -2.98 -2.18
CA ILE A 34 4.67 -3.41 -2.73
C ILE A 34 4.37 -4.78 -2.13
N SER A 35 3.16 -4.98 -1.63
CA SER A 35 2.77 -6.22 -0.98
C SER A 35 1.28 -6.52 -1.15
N ASP A 36 0.92 -7.80 -1.01
CA ASP A 36 -0.48 -8.19 -0.84
C ASP A 36 -0.95 -7.93 0.60
N MET A 37 -2.25 -8.10 0.87
CA MET A 37 -2.82 -7.82 2.19
C MET A 37 -2.23 -8.69 3.30
N LYS A 38 -1.87 -9.94 2.99
CA LYS A 38 -1.38 -10.91 3.98
C LYS A 38 0.06 -10.60 4.36
N GLU A 39 0.92 -10.35 3.38
CA GLU A 39 2.31 -10.00 3.62
C GLU A 39 2.43 -8.58 4.22
N ALA A 40 1.56 -7.64 3.82
CA ALA A 40 1.50 -6.31 4.43
C ALA A 40 1.21 -6.37 5.94
N ALA A 41 0.32 -7.27 6.38
CA ALA A 41 0.04 -7.44 7.81
C ALA A 41 1.30 -7.87 8.59
N ALA A 42 2.04 -8.85 8.07
CA ALA A 42 3.29 -9.29 8.68
C ALA A 42 4.37 -8.18 8.67
N LEU A 43 4.48 -7.44 7.56
CA LEU A 43 5.41 -6.31 7.47
C LEU A 43 5.08 -5.19 8.46
N LEU A 44 3.80 -4.95 8.76
CA LEU A 44 3.40 -3.92 9.72
C LEU A 44 3.66 -4.32 11.18
N ASP A 45 3.73 -5.62 11.47
CA ASP A 45 4.14 -6.12 12.78
C ASP A 45 5.66 -5.93 13.01
N ASP A 46 6.46 -6.12 11.94
CA ASP A 46 7.93 -6.13 12.02
C ASP A 46 8.61 -4.79 11.64
N CYS A 47 7.95 -3.95 10.84
CA CYS A 47 8.54 -2.74 10.23
C CYS A 47 7.70 -1.50 10.48
N VAL A 48 8.37 -0.34 10.57
CA VAL A 48 7.72 0.98 10.64
C VAL A 48 7.78 1.64 9.26
N PHE A 49 6.61 2.00 8.73
CA PHE A 49 6.48 2.78 7.51
C PHE A 49 6.03 4.21 7.81
N ASN A 50 6.49 5.18 7.02
CA ASN A 50 6.02 6.55 7.13
C ASN A 50 4.60 6.72 6.57
N MET A 51 4.24 5.90 5.58
CA MET A 51 2.92 5.93 4.93
C MET A 51 2.54 4.53 4.44
N VAL A 52 1.25 4.21 4.57
CA VAL A 52 0.64 2.99 4.03
C VAL A 52 -0.52 3.38 3.12
N LEU A 53 -0.52 2.87 1.89
CA LEU A 53 -1.56 3.13 0.88
C LEU A 53 -2.20 1.82 0.49
N LEU A 54 -3.49 1.67 0.80
CA LEU A 54 -4.29 0.50 0.45
C LEU A 54 -5.10 0.77 -0.81
N LYS A 55 -4.84 -0.01 -1.86
CA LYS A 55 -5.69 -0.07 -3.05
C LYS A 55 -6.86 -1.00 -2.77
N VAL A 56 -8.03 -0.42 -2.60
CA VAL A 56 -9.30 -1.13 -2.53
C VAL A 56 -10.00 -1.12 -3.90
N PRO A 57 -10.73 -2.18 -4.27
CA PRO A 57 -11.60 -2.13 -5.44
C PRO A 57 -12.68 -1.07 -5.24
N SER A 58 -13.14 -0.46 -6.33
CA SER A 58 -14.18 0.59 -6.30
C SER A 58 -15.54 0.08 -5.82
N SER A 59 -15.75 -1.23 -5.85
CA SER A 59 -16.93 -1.90 -5.34
C SER A 59 -16.49 -3.17 -4.61
N LEU A 60 -17.04 -3.38 -3.42
CA LEU A 60 -16.93 -4.63 -2.71
C LEU A 60 -18.02 -5.58 -3.21
N SER A 61 -17.70 -6.86 -3.31
CA SER A 61 -18.71 -7.90 -3.49
C SER A 61 -19.67 -7.93 -2.30
N ALA A 62 -20.85 -8.54 -2.48
CA ALA A 62 -21.81 -8.70 -1.38
C ALA A 62 -21.20 -9.51 -0.21
N GLU A 63 -20.33 -10.47 -0.51
CA GLU A 63 -19.63 -11.30 0.47
C GLU A 63 -18.61 -10.49 1.27
N GLU A 64 -17.79 -9.68 0.59
CA GLU A 64 -16.86 -8.77 1.25
C GLU A 64 -17.60 -7.74 2.10
N LEU A 65 -18.75 -7.22 1.63
CA LEU A 65 -19.56 -6.26 2.37
C LEU A 65 -20.16 -6.83 3.66
N GLU A 66 -20.56 -8.11 3.67
CA GLU A 66 -21.01 -8.79 4.89
C GLU A 66 -19.83 -9.07 5.84
N ALA A 67 -18.65 -9.39 5.33
CA ALA A 67 -17.47 -9.66 6.16
C ALA A 67 -16.98 -8.43 6.95
N ILE A 68 -17.21 -7.20 6.45
CA ILE A 68 -16.88 -5.95 7.17
C ILE A 68 -17.93 -5.55 8.23
N LYS A 69 -19.10 -6.20 8.25
CA LYS A 69 -20.13 -5.95 9.28
C LYS A 69 -19.88 -6.74 10.57
N LEU A 70 -18.93 -7.67 10.56
CA LEU A 70 -18.43 -8.38 11.75
C LEU A 70 -17.56 -7.47 12.61
#